data_AF-A0A946W0T8-F1
#
_entry.id   AF-A0A946W0T8-F1
#
_cell.length_a   1.000
_cell.length_b   1.000
_cell.length_c   1.000
_cell.angle_alpha   90.00
_cell.angle_beta   90.00
_cell.angle_gamma   90.00
#
_symmetry.space_group_name_H-M   'P 1'
#
loop_
_entity.id
_entity.type
_entity.pdbx_description
1 polymer ?
#
loop_
_entity_poly.entity_id
_entity_poly.type
_entity_poly.pdbx_seq_one_letter_code
_entity_poly.pdbx_strand_id
1 'polypeptide(L)'
;MKNPKKKFLKLPEFPGGKEAFKKYIRSNLIYPKKALEQRIQGVVHLRAEINDNGDVLDAIIEKGLAGGCNEEAIRLIKNVQFGSVKNRGLRVKTRKKFRIEFKLPPEKKISYKLTKETVKENEQKPKKSYSYTIPLGPQ
;
A
#
# COMPACT_ATOMS: atom_id res chain seq x y z
N MET A 1 -31.01 21.66 22.72
CA MET A 1 -30.60 22.18 21.39
C MET A 1 -29.07 22.29 21.36
N LYS A 2 -28.37 21.54 20.49
CA LYS A 2 -26.91 21.66 20.35
C LYS A 2 -26.60 22.99 19.67
N ASN A 3 -26.16 23.98 20.44
CA ASN A 3 -25.76 25.28 19.90
C ASN A 3 -24.56 25.07 18.97
N PRO A 4 -24.64 25.37 17.66
CA PRO A 4 -23.52 25.15 16.76
C PRO A 4 -22.40 26.12 17.16
N LYS A 5 -21.26 25.60 17.60
CA LYS A 5 -20.07 26.42 17.87
C LYS A 5 -19.75 27.23 16.63
N LYS A 6 -19.96 28.55 16.71
CA LYS A 6 -19.70 29.49 15.63
C LYS A 6 -18.20 29.44 15.31
N LYS A 7 -17.85 28.91 14.14
CA LYS A 7 -16.45 28.78 13.70
C LYS A 7 -16.00 30.13 13.16
N PHE A 8 -15.35 30.93 13.99
CA PHE A 8 -14.82 32.24 13.61
C PHE A 8 -13.56 32.14 12.74
N LEU A 9 -12.79 31.06 12.89
CA LEU A 9 -11.55 30.81 12.16
C LEU A 9 -11.77 29.75 11.09
N LYS A 10 -11.35 30.07 9.87
CA LYS A 10 -11.22 29.10 8.79
C LYS A 10 -9.92 28.32 9.00
N LEU A 11 -9.95 27.02 8.73
CA LEU A 11 -8.81 26.13 8.89
C LEU A 11 -8.33 25.67 7.50
N PRO A 12 -7.01 25.50 7.29
CA PRO A 12 -6.48 25.03 6.02
C PRO A 12 -6.97 23.61 5.75
N GLU A 13 -7.59 23.39 4.60
CA GLU A 13 -8.08 22.07 4.16
C GLU A 13 -7.36 21.63 2.88
N PHE A 14 -7.27 20.32 2.67
CA PHE A 14 -6.62 19.80 1.47
C PHE A 14 -7.48 20.18 0.25
N PRO A 15 -6.87 20.63 -0.86
CA PRO A 15 -7.62 20.95 -2.08
C PRO A 15 -8.39 19.71 -2.56
N GLY A 16 -9.70 19.85 -2.78
CA GLY A 16 -10.59 18.72 -3.08
C GLY A 16 -11.05 17.92 -1.86
N GLY A 17 -10.79 18.42 -0.65
CA GLY A 17 -11.31 17.89 0.60
C GLY A 17 -10.70 16.55 1.01
N LYS A 18 -11.45 15.81 1.83
CA LYS A 18 -10.97 14.55 2.45
C LYS A 18 -10.80 13.42 1.43
N GLU A 19 -11.61 13.41 0.37
CA GLU A 19 -11.58 12.34 -0.64
C GLU A 19 -10.36 12.46 -1.56
N ALA A 20 -10.08 13.68 -2.03
CA ALA A 20 -8.87 13.97 -2.80
C ALA A 20 -7.61 13.63 -1.98
N PHE A 21 -7.61 13.95 -0.68
CA PHE A 21 -6.51 13.58 0.21
C PHE A 21 -6.32 12.06 0.30
N LYS A 22 -7.41 11.29 0.49
CA LYS A 22 -7.34 9.81 0.49
C LYS A 22 -6.79 9.27 -0.83
N LYS A 23 -7.21 9.84 -1.96
CA LYS A 23 -6.72 9.45 -3.29
C LYS A 23 -5.23 9.75 -3.44
N TYR A 24 -4.79 10.95 -3.02
CA TYR A 24 -3.39 11.35 -3.02
C TYR A 24 -2.52 10.40 -2.20
N ILE A 25 -2.97 10.03 -1.00
CA ILE A 25 -2.24 9.07 -0.16
C ILE A 25 -2.12 7.74 -0.89
N ARG A 26 -3.21 7.20 -1.44
CA ARG A 26 -3.17 5.92 -2.16
C ARG A 26 -2.25 5.93 -3.38
N SER A 27 -2.17 7.04 -4.11
CA SER A 27 -1.34 7.14 -5.32
C SER A 27 0.15 7.37 -5.03
N ASN A 28 0.48 8.06 -3.94
CA ASN A 28 1.86 8.44 -3.60
C ASN A 28 2.49 7.58 -2.50
N LEU A 29 1.71 6.70 -1.87
CA LEU A 29 2.19 5.80 -0.82
C LEU A 29 3.11 4.76 -1.44
N ILE A 30 4.37 4.81 -1.01
CA ILE A 30 5.38 3.82 -1.33
C ILE A 30 5.45 2.86 -0.15
N TYR A 31 5.33 1.56 -0.42
CA TYR A 31 5.45 0.55 0.62
C TYR A 31 6.93 0.20 0.82
N PRO A 32 7.50 0.41 2.02
CA PRO A 32 8.90 0.06 2.27
C PRO A 32 9.17 -1.44 2.07
N LYS A 33 10.31 -1.79 1.48
CA LYS A 33 10.71 -3.18 1.27
C LYS A 33 10.74 -3.99 2.58
N LYS A 34 11.29 -3.41 3.65
CA LYS A 34 11.34 -4.02 4.98
C LYS A 34 9.94 -4.38 5.51
N ALA A 35 8.97 -3.49 5.33
CA ALA A 35 7.59 -3.75 5.74
C ALA A 35 6.91 -4.83 4.88
N LEU A 36 7.25 -4.94 3.59
CA LEU A 36 6.75 -6.01 2.71
C LEU A 36 7.29 -7.38 3.12
N GLU A 37 8.61 -7.49 3.33
CA GLU A 37 9.29 -8.72 3.74
C GLU A 37 8.76 -9.24 5.07
N GLN A 38 8.53 -8.34 6.03
CA GLN A 38 8.02 -8.67 7.36
C GLN A 38 6.49 -8.80 7.39
N ARG A 39 5.79 -8.65 6.25
CA ARG A 39 4.33 -8.66 6.14
C ARG A 39 3.65 -7.75 7.19
N ILE A 40 4.23 -6.59 7.44
CA ILE A 40 3.72 -5.63 8.42
C ILE A 40 2.61 -4.82 7.78
N GLN A 41 1.40 -4.87 8.33
CA GLN A 41 0.24 -4.09 7.88
C GLN A 41 -0.42 -3.37 9.05
N GLY A 42 -1.18 -2.32 8.75
CA GLY A 42 -1.97 -1.62 9.76
C GLY A 42 -2.08 -0.12 9.51
N VAL A 43 -2.17 0.64 10.59
CA VAL A 43 -2.55 2.05 10.53
C VAL A 43 -1.56 2.91 11.33
N VAL A 44 -0.93 3.86 10.64
CA VAL A 44 -0.11 4.89 11.27
C VAL A 44 -0.99 6.09 11.61
N HIS A 45 -0.95 6.50 12.88
CA HIS A 45 -1.56 7.72 13.36
C HIS A 45 -0.48 8.77 13.58
N LEU A 46 -0.68 9.93 12.97
CA LEU A 46 0.25 11.05 13.09
C LEU A 46 -0.51 12.35 13.28
N ARG A 47 0.15 13.31 13.89
CA ARG A 47 -0.31 14.68 14.08
C ARG A 47 0.63 15.60 13.31
N ALA A 48 0.07 16.47 12.48
CA ALA A 48 0.84 17.49 11.79
C ALA A 48 0.40 18.89 12.20
N GLU A 49 1.35 19.83 12.23
CA GLU A 49 1.12 21.25 12.43
C GLU A 49 1.18 21.96 11.08
N ILE A 50 0.09 22.64 10.71
CA ILE A 50 -0.10 23.27 9.41
C ILE A 50 -0.28 24.77 9.61
N ASN A 51 0.43 25.56 8.81
CA ASN A 51 0.29 27.01 8.79
C ASN A 51 -0.95 27.49 8.01
N ASP A 52 -1.29 28.75 8.18
CA ASP A 52 -2.32 29.45 7.42
C ASP A 52 -2.02 29.49 5.91
N ASN A 53 -0.75 29.44 5.52
CA ASN A 53 -0.33 29.28 4.12
C ASN A 53 -0.60 27.88 3.54
N GLY A 54 -0.85 26.89 4.40
CA GLY A 54 -1.07 25.50 4.00
C GLY A 54 0.18 24.62 4.00
N ASP A 55 1.33 25.18 4.40
CA ASP A 55 2.58 24.42 4.57
C ASP A 55 2.54 23.58 5.85
N VAL A 56 3.11 22.38 5.79
CA VAL A 56 3.30 21.52 6.96
C VAL A 56 4.61 21.89 7.65
N LEU A 57 4.51 22.42 8.87
CA LEU A 57 5.66 22.78 9.68
C LEU A 57 6.31 21.57 10.35
N ASP A 58 5.48 20.74 10.97
CA ASP A 58 5.95 19.60 11.75
C ASP A 58 4.98 18.42 11.65
N ALA A 59 5.51 17.21 11.78
CA ALA A 59 4.75 15.96 11.72
C ALA A 59 5.30 14.98 12.77
N ILE A 60 4.48 14.68 13.77
CA ILE A 60 4.79 13.82 14.90
C ILE A 60 3.94 12.56 14.83
N ILE A 61 4.55 11.38 15.01
CA ILE A 61 3.82 10.10 15.03
C ILE A 61 3.25 9.86 16.42
N GLU A 62 1.95 9.67 16.53
CA GLU A 62 1.28 9.30 17.79
C GLU A 62 1.25 7.79 17.98
N LYS A 63 0.97 7.04 16.90
CA LYS A 63 0.97 5.58 16.89
C LYS A 63 1.58 5.10 15.59
N GLY A 64 2.78 4.54 15.69
CA GLY A 64 3.56 4.11 14.54
C GLY A 64 3.42 2.61 14.21
N LEU A 65 3.95 2.26 13.04
CA LEU A 65 4.22 0.89 12.61
C LEU A 65 5.73 0.71 12.40
N ALA A 66 6.21 -0.52 12.58
CA ALA A 66 7.60 -0.88 12.30
C ALA A 66 7.87 -1.01 10.78
N GLY A 67 9.11 -1.34 10.41
CA GLY A 67 9.46 -1.66 9.02
C GLY A 67 9.58 -0.47 8.06
N GLY A 68 9.69 0.76 8.57
CA GLY A 68 9.84 1.98 7.76
C GLY A 68 8.53 2.67 7.38
N CYS A 69 7.37 2.14 7.77
CA CYS A 69 6.06 2.76 7.49
C CYS A 69 5.91 4.16 8.11
N ASN A 70 6.57 4.38 9.24
CA ASN A 70 6.60 5.67 9.94
C ASN A 70 7.26 6.78 9.11
N GLU A 71 8.41 6.49 8.53
CA GLU A 71 9.19 7.43 7.72
C GLU A 71 8.42 7.79 6.45
N GLU A 72 7.82 6.80 5.79
CA GLU A 72 6.97 7.03 4.62
C GLU A 72 5.71 7.85 4.95
N ALA A 73 5.10 7.60 6.11
CA ALA A 73 3.96 8.39 6.57
C ALA A 73 4.33 9.87 6.80
N ILE A 74 5.50 10.14 7.39
CA ILE A 74 6.02 11.50 7.57
C ILE A 74 6.31 12.14 6.21
N ARG A 75 6.97 11.43 5.29
CA ARG A 75 7.30 11.92 3.94
C ARG A 75 6.03 12.35 3.19
N LEU A 76 5.00 11.50 3.19
CA LEU A 76 3.72 11.78 2.54
C LEU A 76 3.10 13.08 3.04
N ILE A 77 3.11 13.28 4.36
CA ILE A 77 2.46 14.44 4.98
C ILE A 77 3.27 15.71 4.74
N LYS A 78 4.61 15.64 4.80
CA LYS A 78 5.48 16.78 4.48
C LYS A 78 5.36 17.21 3.01
N ASN A 79 5.12 16.27 2.10
CA ASN A 79 4.97 16.56 0.67
C ASN A 79 3.57 17.06 0.27
N VAL A 80 2.64 17.17 1.22
CA VAL A 80 1.29 17.65 0.98
C VAL A 80 1.23 19.16 1.18
N GLN A 81 0.72 19.86 0.16
CA GLN A 81 0.32 21.26 0.28
C GLN A 81 -1.18 21.34 0.62
N PHE A 82 -1.51 22.02 1.71
CA PHE A 82 -2.90 22.36 2.04
C PHE A 82 -3.30 23.70 1.41
N GLY A 83 -4.60 23.94 1.28
CA GLY A 83 -5.12 25.21 0.81
C GLY A 83 -4.87 26.32 1.83
N SER A 84 -4.34 27.46 1.36
CA SER A 84 -4.11 28.64 2.18
C SER A 84 -5.41 29.30 2.64
N VAL A 85 -5.42 29.86 3.84
CA VAL A 85 -6.61 30.45 4.46
C VAL A 85 -6.29 31.80 5.07
N LYS A 86 -7.11 32.80 4.73
CA LYS A 86 -7.00 34.17 5.28
C LYS A 86 -8.02 34.37 6.40
N ASN A 87 -7.55 34.61 7.62
CA ASN A 87 -8.39 34.84 8.81
C ASN A 87 -8.35 36.30 9.28
N ARG A 88 -8.83 37.26 8.48
CA ARG A 88 -8.94 38.69 8.85
C ARG A 88 -7.65 39.28 9.47
N GLY A 89 -6.48 38.85 8.99
CA GLY A 89 -5.16 39.30 9.50
C GLY A 89 -4.57 38.44 10.61
N LEU A 90 -5.30 37.46 11.15
CA LEU A 90 -4.80 36.52 12.16
C LEU A 90 -4.07 35.34 11.48
N ARG A 91 -2.80 35.16 11.83
CA ARG A 91 -2.06 33.94 11.49
C ARG A 91 -2.52 32.81 12.41
N VAL A 92 -2.86 31.67 11.83
CA VAL A 92 -3.39 30.52 12.58
C VAL A 92 -2.56 29.28 12.27
N LYS A 93 -2.05 28.64 13.32
CA LYS A 93 -1.45 27.31 13.24
C LYS A 93 -2.46 26.27 13.67
N THR A 94 -2.64 25.24 12.84
CA THR A 94 -3.63 24.20 13.07
C THR A 94 -2.96 22.86 13.24
N ARG A 95 -3.28 22.17 14.33
CA ARG A 95 -2.88 20.78 14.52
C ARG A 95 -3.95 19.84 13.97
N LYS A 96 -3.58 18.99 13.02
CA LYS A 96 -4.47 17.99 12.43
C LYS A 96 -3.95 16.59 12.67
N LYS A 97 -4.87 15.67 12.93
CA LYS A 97 -4.57 14.24 13.05
C LYS A 97 -4.89 13.54 11.74
N PHE A 98 -3.94 12.73 11.27
CA PHE A 98 -4.07 11.93 10.08
C PHE A 98 -3.95 10.45 10.42
N ARG A 99 -4.63 9.65 9.62
CA ARG A 99 -4.66 8.20 9.72
C ARG A 99 -4.29 7.64 8.34
N ILE A 100 -3.11 7.05 8.23
CA ILE A 100 -2.61 6.46 6.99
C ILE A 100 -2.65 4.94 7.14
N GLU A 101 -3.32 4.28 6.22
CA GLU A 101 -3.51 2.83 6.23
C GLU A 101 -2.54 2.17 5.24
N PHE A 102 -1.72 1.26 5.76
CA PHE A 102 -0.81 0.41 4.99
C PHE A 102 -1.42 -0.98 4.88
N LYS A 103 -1.82 -1.35 3.66
CA LYS A 103 -2.37 -2.68 3.35
C LYS A 103 -1.39 -3.44 2.50
N LEU A 104 -1.14 -4.70 2.86
CA LEU A 104 -0.36 -5.58 2.01
C LEU A 104 -1.10 -5.81 0.69
N PRO A 105 -0.37 -5.81 -0.44
CA PRO A 105 -0.94 -6.26 -1.70
C PRO A 105 -1.36 -7.73 -1.58
N PRO A 106 -2.51 -8.13 -2.15
CA PRO A 106 -2.93 -9.52 -2.12
C PRO A 106 -1.91 -10.39 -2.85
N GLU A 107 -1.53 -11.52 -2.25
CA GLU A 107 -0.66 -12.50 -2.89
C GLU A 107 -1.31 -13.05 -4.16
N LYS A 108 -0.61 -12.98 -5.30
CA LYS A 108 -1.05 -13.62 -6.55
C LYS A 108 -0.80 -15.12 -6.44
N LYS A 109 -1.80 -15.89 -5.99
CA LYS A 109 -1.76 -17.36 -6.04
C LYS A 109 -1.96 -17.80 -7.49
N ILE A 110 -0.90 -18.30 -8.12
CA ILE A 110 -0.99 -18.92 -9.45
C ILE A 110 -1.41 -20.38 -9.23
N SER A 111 -2.66 -20.72 -9.52
CA SER A 111 -3.11 -22.12 -9.49
C SER A 111 -2.76 -22.78 -10.83
N TYR A 112 -1.81 -23.71 -10.84
CA TYR A 112 -1.60 -24.59 -11.98
C TYR A 112 -2.61 -25.74 -11.91
N LYS A 113 -3.39 -25.94 -12.98
CA LYS A 113 -4.11 -27.19 -13.20
C LYS A 113 -3.15 -28.14 -13.90
N LEU A 114 -2.67 -29.17 -13.22
CA LEU A 114 -1.92 -30.24 -13.87
C LEU A 114 -2.92 -31.12 -14.62
N THR A 115 -3.16 -30.86 -15.91
CA THR A 115 -3.88 -31.81 -16.76
C THR A 115 -2.93 -32.97 -17.04
N LYS A 116 -3.10 -34.08 -16.33
CA LYS A 116 -2.53 -35.35 -16.79
C LYS A 116 -3.25 -35.70 -18.09
N GLU A 117 -2.58 -35.49 -19.21
CA GLU A 117 -3.04 -36.01 -20.50
C GLU A 117 -2.92 -37.53 -20.46
N THR A 118 -4.05 -38.20 -20.27
CA THR A 118 -4.17 -39.62 -20.57
C THR A 118 -4.12 -39.77 -22.09
N VAL A 119 -2.93 -40.06 -22.62
CA VAL A 119 -2.77 -40.43 -24.03
C VAL A 119 -3.56 -41.72 -24.26
N LYS A 120 -4.72 -41.62 -24.91
CA LYS A 120 -5.36 -42.74 -25.60
C LYS A 120 -4.78 -42.77 -27.01
N GLU A 121 -3.91 -43.74 -27.27
CA GLU A 121 -3.39 -43.98 -28.62
C GLU A 121 -4.38 -44.87 -29.38
N ASN A 122 -4.98 -44.31 -30.43
CA ASN A 122 -5.87 -44.98 -31.38
C ASN A 122 -5.13 -46.03 -32.22
N GLU A 123 -5.88 -46.98 -32.78
CA GLU A 123 -5.40 -48.14 -33.54
C GLU A 123 -4.49 -47.86 -34.78
N GLN A 124 -3.37 -48.63 -34.83
CA GLN A 124 -2.75 -49.39 -35.95
C GLN A 124 -1.66 -48.78 -36.90
N LYS A 125 -0.37 -49.06 -36.52
CA LYS A 125 0.84 -49.52 -37.29
C LYS A 125 1.61 -48.55 -38.24
N PRO A 126 2.99 -48.59 -38.30
CA PRO A 126 3.78 -49.79 -38.65
C PRO A 126 5.01 -50.16 -37.77
N LYS A 127 5.43 -51.41 -38.01
CA LYS A 127 6.56 -52.21 -37.49
C LYS A 127 7.93 -51.50 -37.49
N LYS A 128 8.76 -51.77 -36.47
CA LYS A 128 10.06 -52.46 -36.61
C LYS A 128 10.55 -52.99 -35.25
N SER A 129 10.99 -54.23 -35.29
CA SER A 129 11.44 -55.08 -34.18
C SER A 129 12.97 -55.04 -34.11
N TYR A 130 13.53 -54.98 -32.90
CA TYR A 130 14.91 -55.39 -32.66
C TYR A 130 14.99 -56.12 -31.32
N SER A 131 15.28 -57.42 -31.38
CA SER A 131 15.74 -58.21 -30.25
C SER A 131 17.27 -58.21 -30.24
N TYR A 132 17.87 -58.21 -29.06
CA TYR A 132 19.21 -58.75 -28.93
C TYR A 132 19.30 -59.62 -27.68
N THR A 133 19.72 -60.85 -27.92
CA THR A 133 20.00 -61.87 -26.91
C THR A 133 21.50 -61.85 -26.70
N ILE A 134 21.96 -61.57 -25.48
CA ILE A 134 23.34 -61.82 -25.09
C ILE A 134 23.34 -63.05 -24.20
N PRO A 135 23.71 -64.23 -24.72
CA PRO A 135 24.10 -65.37 -23.90
C PRO A 135 25.58 -65.22 -23.50
N LEU A 136 26.18 -66.14 -22.74
CA LEU A 136 26.05 -66.55 -21.34
C LEU A 136 27.47 -67.08 -21.03
N GLY A 137 28.01 -66.89 -19.83
CA GLY A 137 29.28 -67.52 -19.42
C GLY A 137 29.26 -67.83 -17.92
N PRO A 138 29.75 -69.00 -17.49
CA PRO A 138 29.31 -69.66 -16.25
C PRO A 138 29.94 -69.10 -14.97
N GLN A 139 29.41 -69.66 -13.86
CA GLN A 139 29.57 -69.32 -12.44
C GLN A 139 31.01 -69.17 -11.94
#